data_AF-A0A1X7JKT2-F1
#
_entry.id   AF-A0A1X7JKT2-F1
#
_cell.length_a   1.000
_cell.length_b   1.000
_cell.length_c   1.000
_cell.angle_alpha   90.00
_cell.angle_beta   90.00
_cell.angle_gamma   90.00
#
_symmetry.space_group_name_H-M   'P 1'
#
loop_
_entity.id
_entity.type
_entity.pdbx_description
1 polymer ?
#
loop_
_entity_poly.entity_id
_entity_poly.type
_entity_poly.pdbx_seq_one_letter_code
_entity_poly.pdbx_strand_id
1 'polypeptide(L)'
;MTDEQPRPRRGYYARLSEEDAAARGLTLEEYGVYKGRKGSLVLPVNSAGGLLALSIILTAAAVGVGVLLAIIAAQDAGLLPAPEKSTPWEPYMWVTYIGFLAFPIFSWVYYAKERRAQKLRIARGLPRTLRNRDTVVPQRGHS
;
A
#
# COMPACT_ATOMS: atom_id res chain seq x y z
N MET A 1 -12.36 -16.47 -28.78
CA MET A 1 -11.50 -15.26 -28.85
C MET A 1 -11.09 -14.92 -27.43
N THR A 2 -9.90 -15.35 -27.02
CA THR A 2 -9.32 -15.06 -25.70
C THR A 2 -8.63 -13.71 -25.78
N ASP A 3 -9.17 -12.71 -25.08
CA ASP A 3 -8.51 -11.42 -24.85
C ASP A 3 -7.21 -11.66 -24.06
N GLU A 4 -6.08 -11.73 -24.77
CA GLU A 4 -4.77 -11.62 -24.17
C GLU A 4 -4.62 -10.20 -23.59
N GLN A 5 -4.88 -10.03 -22.29
CA GLN A 5 -4.48 -8.81 -21.61
C GLN A 5 -2.96 -8.66 -21.74
N PRO A 6 -2.46 -7.56 -22.35
CA PRO A 6 -1.02 -7.39 -22.53
C PRO A 6 -0.37 -7.32 -21.15
N ARG A 7 0.52 -8.29 -20.87
CA ARG A 7 1.30 -8.32 -19.64
C ARG A 7 1.95 -6.95 -19.43
N PRO A 8 1.78 -6.30 -18.27
CA PRO A 8 2.32 -4.97 -18.05
C PRO A 8 3.84 -5.01 -18.23
N ARG A 9 4.33 -4.35 -19.28
CA ARG A 9 5.77 -4.19 -19.53
C ARG A 9 6.41 -3.54 -18.30
N ARG A 10 7.54 -4.08 -17.85
CA ARG A 10 8.34 -3.56 -16.74
C ARG A 10 8.53 -2.03 -16.94
N GLY A 11 8.10 -1.22 -15.97
CA GLY A 11 8.12 0.24 -16.06
C GLY A 11 6.82 0.92 -16.52
N TYR A 12 5.76 0.17 -16.84
CA TYR A 12 4.45 0.74 -17.20
C TYR A 12 3.91 1.73 -16.17
N TYR A 13 3.93 1.35 -14.88
CA TYR A 13 3.49 2.23 -13.78
C TYR A 13 4.42 3.42 -13.53
N ALA A 14 5.72 3.29 -13.85
CA ALA A 14 6.66 4.40 -13.74
C ALA A 14 6.35 5.47 -14.79
N ARG A 15 6.13 5.07 -16.05
CA ARG A 15 5.71 5.97 -17.14
C ARG A 15 4.38 6.65 -16.84
N LEU A 16 3.39 5.90 -16.35
CA LEU A 16 2.11 6.47 -15.90
C LEU A 16 2.27 7.51 -14.78
N SER A 17 3.21 7.28 -13.86
CA SER A 17 3.51 8.21 -12.78
C SER A 17 4.20 9.47 -13.30
N GLU A 18 5.13 9.32 -14.25
CA GLU A 18 5.84 10.41 -14.93
C GLU A 18 4.87 11.28 -15.74
N GLU A 19 4.00 10.65 -16.53
CA GLU A 19 3.01 11.33 -17.36
C GLU A 19 2.02 12.14 -16.50
N ASP A 20 1.49 11.56 -15.40
CA ASP A 20 0.57 12.28 -14.51
C ASP A 20 1.30 13.36 -13.68
N ALA A 21 2.58 13.15 -13.32
CA ALA A 21 3.39 14.17 -12.65
C ALA A 21 3.63 15.37 -13.57
N ALA A 22 4.09 15.12 -14.81
CA ALA A 22 4.32 16.15 -15.82
C ALA A 22 3.04 16.93 -16.14
N ALA A 23 1.90 16.23 -16.28
CA ALA A 23 0.61 16.86 -16.51
C ALA A 23 0.13 17.78 -15.35
N ARG A 24 0.74 17.67 -14.17
CA ARG A 24 0.46 18.50 -12.98
C ARG A 24 1.57 19.53 -12.70
N GLY A 25 2.58 19.63 -13.56
CA GLY A 25 3.74 20.51 -13.34
C GLY A 25 4.60 20.10 -12.14
N LEU A 26 4.54 18.81 -11.76
CA LEU A 26 5.28 18.26 -10.63
C LEU A 26 6.44 17.41 -11.14
N THR A 27 7.56 17.44 -10.42
CA THR A 27 8.62 16.44 -10.57
C THR A 27 8.15 15.10 -9.99
N LEU A 28 8.77 13.98 -10.40
CA LEU A 28 8.51 12.64 -9.86
C LEU A 28 8.63 12.59 -8.32
N GLU A 29 9.59 13.34 -7.77
CA GLU A 29 9.83 13.39 -6.33
C GLU A 29 8.75 14.16 -5.58
N GLU A 30 8.26 15.27 -6.16
CA GLU A 30 7.11 16.01 -5.63
C GLU A 30 5.80 15.26 -5.84
N TYR A 31 5.70 14.41 -6.85
CA TYR A 31 4.53 13.58 -7.10
C TYR A 31 4.40 12.45 -6.06
N GLY A 32 5.51 11.82 -5.68
CA GLY A 32 5.54 10.83 -4.61
C GLY A 32 4.92 9.49 -5.02
N VAL A 33 3.81 9.11 -4.40
CA VAL A 33 3.08 7.85 -4.69
C VAL A 33 2.07 8.08 -5.82
N TYR A 34 1.94 7.12 -6.73
CA TYR A 34 0.98 7.19 -7.84
C TYR A 34 -0.46 7.46 -7.35
N LYS A 35 -1.14 8.41 -7.99
CA LYS A 35 -2.45 8.95 -7.58
C LYS A 35 -3.60 8.55 -8.51
N GLY A 36 -3.31 7.92 -9.65
CA GLY A 36 -4.35 7.51 -10.60
C GLY A 36 -5.12 6.27 -10.15
N ARG A 37 -6.37 6.11 -10.61
CA ARG A 37 -7.20 4.92 -10.32
C ARG A 37 -6.90 3.68 -11.16
N LYS A 38 -6.09 3.78 -12.23
CA LYS A 38 -5.90 2.67 -13.18
C LYS A 38 -5.44 1.39 -12.46
N GLY A 39 -6.36 0.43 -12.30
CA GLY A 39 -6.12 -0.89 -11.68
C GLY A 39 -6.53 -1.02 -10.20
N SER A 40 -7.09 0.01 -9.54
CA SER A 40 -7.56 -0.07 -8.14
C SER A 40 -9.06 0.21 -8.04
N LEU A 41 -9.81 -0.75 -7.48
CA LEU A 41 -11.22 -0.59 -7.11
C LEU A 41 -11.41 0.40 -5.95
N VAL A 42 -10.36 0.62 -5.15
CA VAL A 42 -10.39 1.47 -3.96
C VAL A 42 -9.66 2.78 -4.25
N LEU A 43 -10.26 3.90 -3.81
CA LEU A 43 -9.64 5.22 -3.86
C LEU A 43 -8.28 5.18 -3.15
N PRO A 44 -7.17 5.55 -3.83
CA PRO A 44 -5.86 5.54 -3.20
C PRO A 44 -5.82 6.55 -2.04
N VAL A 45 -5.20 6.14 -0.94
CA VAL A 45 -5.00 7.00 0.24
C VAL A 45 -3.96 8.06 -0.14
N ASN A 46 -4.45 9.25 -0.49
CA ASN A 46 -3.65 10.29 -1.14
C ASN A 46 -2.90 11.21 -0.17
N SER A 47 -2.88 10.91 1.13
CA SER A 47 -2.24 11.73 2.16
C SER A 47 -1.22 10.93 2.98
N ALA A 48 -0.11 11.57 3.36
CA ALA A 48 0.86 10.94 4.26
C ALA A 48 0.24 10.59 5.62
N GLY A 49 -0.76 11.36 6.09
CA GLY A 49 -1.48 11.05 7.33
C GLY A 49 -2.31 9.77 7.24
N GLY A 50 -3.02 9.56 6.12
CA GLY A 50 -3.77 8.33 5.90
C GLY A 50 -2.86 7.12 5.72
N LEU A 51 -1.72 7.28 5.03
CA LEU A 51 -0.72 6.22 4.89
C LEU A 51 -0.06 5.88 6.23
N LEU A 52 0.18 6.87 7.10
CA LEU A 52 0.67 6.63 8.45
C LEU A 52 -0.34 5.83 9.28
N ALA A 53 -1.61 6.25 9.29
CA ALA A 53 -2.67 5.55 10.00
C ALA A 53 -2.80 4.10 9.51
N LEU A 54 -2.78 3.90 8.19
CA LEU A 54 -2.80 2.56 7.58
C LEU A 54 -1.57 1.74 7.97
N SER A 55 -0.38 2.34 7.96
CA SER A 55 0.86 1.66 8.36
C SER A 55 0.80 1.18 9.81
N ILE A 56 0.26 2.00 10.71
CA ILE A 56 0.08 1.65 12.13
C ILE A 56 -0.92 0.50 12.27
N ILE A 57 -2.08 0.58 11.61
CA ILE A 57 -3.11 -0.47 11.66
C ILE A 57 -2.55 -1.81 11.14
N LEU A 58 -1.87 -1.79 10.00
CA LEU A 58 -1.25 -2.99 9.43
C LEU A 58 -0.15 -3.54 10.34
N THR A 59 0.63 -2.67 10.98
CA THR A 59 1.65 -3.08 11.95
C THR A 59 1.00 -3.74 13.17
N ALA A 60 -0.05 -3.15 13.74
CA ALA A 60 -0.77 -3.71 14.88
C ALA A 60 -1.40 -5.06 14.55
N ALA A 61 -2.03 -5.18 13.38
CA ALA A 61 -2.56 -6.45 12.89
C ALA A 61 -1.46 -7.51 12.71
N ALA A 62 -0.31 -7.13 12.15
CA ALA A 62 0.84 -8.03 11.99
C ALA A 62 1.43 -8.50 13.31
N VAL A 63 1.53 -7.62 14.30
CA VAL A 63 1.96 -8.00 15.65
C VAL A 63 0.95 -8.97 16.27
N GLY A 64 -0.36 -8.67 16.20
CA GLY A 64 -1.39 -9.55 16.75
C GLY A 64 -1.38 -10.95 16.15
N VAL A 65 -1.34 -11.04 14.81
CA VAL A 65 -1.21 -12.31 14.09
C VAL A 65 0.11 -13.01 14.42
N GLY A 66 1.21 -12.25 14.49
CA GLY A 66 2.53 -12.80 14.84
C GLY A 66 2.58 -13.40 16.24
N VAL A 67 1.93 -12.78 17.23
CA VAL A 67 1.83 -13.32 18.59
C VAL A 67 1.04 -14.63 18.59
N LEU A 68 -0.12 -14.66 17.93
CA LEU A 68 -0.92 -15.89 17.79
C LEU A 68 -0.11 -17.03 17.17
N LEU A 69 0.61 -16.74 16.09
CA LEU A 69 1.45 -17.72 15.39
C LEU A 69 2.65 -18.17 16.24
N ALA A 70 3.28 -17.25 16.97
CA ALA A 70 4.37 -17.60 17.88
C ALA A 70 3.90 -18.50 19.03
N ILE A 71 2.68 -18.29 19.54
CA ILE A 71 2.07 -19.18 20.54
C ILE A 71 1.89 -20.59 19.97
N ILE A 72 1.33 -20.72 18.76
CA ILE A 72 1.14 -22.02 18.11
C ILE A 72 2.49 -22.71 17.89
N ALA A 73 3.49 -21.99 17.39
CA ALA A 73 4.83 -22.54 17.19
C ALA A 73 5.49 -22.97 18.51
N ALA A 74 5.29 -22.23 19.60
CA ALA A 74 5.79 -22.59 20.92
C ALA A 74 5.04 -23.80 21.53
N GLN A 75 3.75 -23.95 21.25
CA GLN A 75 2.97 -25.14 21.61
C GLN A 75 3.48 -26.38 20.86
N ASP A 76 3.72 -26.27 19.56
CA ASP A 76 4.26 -27.34 18.72
C ASP A 76 5.68 -27.75 19.15
N ALA A 77 6.50 -26.79 19.57
CA ALA A 77 7.83 -27.03 20.13
C ALA A 77 7.84 -27.60 21.57
N GLY A 78 6.66 -27.80 22.18
CA GLY A 78 6.53 -28.29 23.56
C GLY A 78 6.94 -27.29 24.64
N LEU A 79 7.11 -26.01 24.29
CA LEU A 79 7.45 -24.93 25.23
C LEU A 79 6.22 -24.40 25.97
N LEU A 80 5.03 -24.60 25.40
CA LEU A 80 3.75 -24.20 25.98
C LEU A 80 2.76 -25.38 25.97
N PRO A 81 1.81 -25.44 26.93
CA PRO A 81 0.75 -26.43 26.91
C PRO A 81 -0.10 -26.26 25.64
N ALA A 82 -0.19 -27.33 24.86
CA ALA A 82 -1.01 -27.40 23.67
C ALA A 82 -2.40 -27.95 24.03
N PRO A 83 -3.49 -27.38 23.48
CA PRO A 83 -4.82 -27.99 23.60
C PRO A 83 -4.86 -29.34 22.86
N GLU A 84 -5.70 -30.27 23.32
CA GLU A 84 -5.85 -31.63 22.72
C GLU A 84 -6.17 -31.62 21.21
N LYS A 85 -6.66 -30.50 20.68
CA LYS A 85 -6.99 -30.30 19.25
C LYS A 85 -6.12 -29.23 18.60
N SER A 86 -4.83 -29.19 18.91
CA SER A 86 -3.89 -28.31 18.19
C SER A 86 -3.60 -28.85 16.79
N THR A 87 -3.72 -27.99 15.78
CA THR A 87 -3.20 -28.29 14.45
C THR A 87 -1.68 -28.21 14.48
N PRO A 88 -0.95 -29.24 14.01
CA PRO A 88 0.51 -29.20 13.95
C PRO A 88 0.96 -28.09 13.00
N TRP A 89 2.13 -27.52 13.28
CA TRP A 89 2.66 -26.42 12.49
C TRP A 89 3.16 -26.91 11.12
N GLU A 90 2.49 -26.51 10.05
CA GLU A 90 2.86 -26.93 8.69
C GLU A 90 3.81 -25.92 8.00
N PRO A 91 4.74 -26.38 7.14
CA PRO A 91 5.71 -25.50 6.47
C PRO A 91 5.09 -24.33 5.68
N TYR A 92 3.90 -24.50 5.10
CA TYR A 92 3.22 -23.42 4.37
C TYR A 92 2.80 -22.26 5.29
N MET A 93 2.61 -22.51 6.58
CA MET A 93 2.25 -21.48 7.57
C MET A 93 3.38 -20.46 7.73
N TRP A 94 4.65 -20.89 7.61
CA TRP A 94 5.81 -20.00 7.57
C TRP A 94 5.79 -19.07 6.35
N VAL A 95 5.47 -19.62 5.17
CA VAL A 95 5.39 -18.84 3.93
C VAL A 95 4.29 -17.78 4.05
N THR A 96 3.12 -18.17 4.57
CA THR A 96 2.01 -17.24 4.83
C THR A 96 2.40 -16.16 5.84
N TYR A 97 3.09 -16.52 6.92
CA TYR A 97 3.54 -15.58 7.94
C TYR A 97 4.55 -14.55 7.39
N ILE A 98 5.59 -15.02 6.69
CA ILE A 98 6.60 -14.16 6.07
C ILE A 98 5.95 -13.25 5.01
N GLY A 99 5.05 -13.81 4.20
CA GLY A 99 4.26 -13.04 3.24
C GLY A 99 3.40 -11.97 3.91
N PHE A 100 2.80 -12.28 5.06
CA PHE A 100 2.00 -11.33 5.83
C PHE A 100 2.85 -10.16 6.36
N LEU A 101 4.07 -10.43 6.84
CA LEU A 101 4.99 -9.40 7.32
C LEU A 101 5.42 -8.41 6.23
N ALA A 102 5.29 -8.77 4.95
CA ALA A 102 5.59 -7.86 3.85
C ALA A 102 4.61 -6.66 3.78
N PHE A 103 3.34 -6.85 4.16
CA PHE A 103 2.31 -5.79 4.07
C PHE A 103 2.64 -4.53 4.87
N PRO A 104 2.96 -4.59 6.18
CA PRO A 104 3.34 -3.39 6.92
C PRO A 104 4.62 -2.76 6.36
N ILE A 105 5.60 -3.56 5.93
CA ILE A 105 6.85 -3.06 5.33
C ILE A 105 6.55 -2.21 4.09
N PHE A 106 5.76 -2.73 3.15
CA PHE A 106 5.37 -1.97 1.97
C PHE A 106 4.61 -0.69 2.35
N SER A 107 3.68 -0.76 3.31
CA SER A 107 2.93 0.40 3.77
C SER A 107 3.85 1.52 4.29
N TRP A 108 4.86 1.17 5.09
CA TRP A 108 5.86 2.12 5.59
C TRP A 108 6.71 2.74 4.47
N VAL A 109 7.09 1.96 3.45
CA VAL A 109 7.80 2.48 2.27
C VAL A 109 6.93 3.51 1.53
N TYR A 110 5.65 3.22 1.32
CA TYR A 110 4.71 4.17 0.71
C TYR A 110 4.53 5.43 1.55
N TYR A 111 4.41 5.29 2.88
CA TYR A 111 4.35 6.42 3.80
C TYR A 111 5.60 7.30 3.70
N ALA A 112 6.80 6.71 3.75
CA ALA A 112 8.06 7.44 3.68
C ALA A 112 8.20 8.21 2.36
N LYS A 113 7.82 7.58 1.24
CA LYS A 113 7.82 8.22 -0.09
C LYS A 113 6.87 9.41 -0.14
N GLU A 114 5.63 9.24 0.33
CA GLU A 114 4.65 10.34 0.35
C GLU A 114 5.06 11.45 1.32
N ARG A 115 5.64 11.11 2.47
CA ARG A 115 6.11 12.10 3.45
C ARG A 115 7.22 12.99 2.87
N ARG A 116 8.15 12.43 2.09
CA ARG A 116 9.18 13.19 1.38
C ARG A 116 8.56 14.11 0.31
N ALA A 117 7.65 13.57 -0.50
CA ALA A 117 6.95 14.35 -1.51
C ALA A 117 6.15 15.51 -0.91
N GLN A 118 5.47 15.30 0.23
CA GLN A 118 4.77 16.36 0.95
C GLN A 118 5.71 17.48 1.41
N LYS A 119 6.92 17.14 1.90
CA LYS A 119 7.91 18.16 2.31
C LYS A 119 8.36 19.01 1.13
N LEU A 120 8.64 18.38 -0.02
CA LEU A 120 9.04 19.08 -1.25
C LEU A 120 7.94 20.00 -1.77
N ARG A 121 6.67 19.54 -1.77
CA ARG A 121 5.52 20.37 -2.16
C ARG A 121 5.40 21.62 -1.28
N ILE A 122 5.47 21.45 0.05
CA ILE A 122 5.36 22.57 0.98
C ILE A 122 6.51 23.57 0.78
N ALA A 123 7.74 23.09 0.54
CA ALA A 123 8.89 23.94 0.26
C ALA A 123 8.72 24.80 -1.02
N ARG A 124 7.95 24.32 -1.99
CA ARG A 124 7.63 25.02 -3.25
C ARG A 124 6.32 25.82 -3.21
N GLY A 125 5.63 25.87 -2.06
CA GLY A 125 4.33 26.52 -1.93
C GLY A 125 3.16 25.76 -2.56
N LEU A 126 3.34 24.48 -2.88
CA LEU A 126 2.31 23.61 -3.44
C LEU A 126 1.43 22.99 -2.33
N PRO A 127 0.18 22.59 -2.65
CA PRO A 127 -0.72 21.97 -1.68
C PRO A 127 -0.15 20.67 -1.11
N ARG A 128 -0.36 20.47 0.19
CA ARG A 128 0.16 19.31 0.95
C ARG A 128 -0.35 17.96 0.42
N THR A 129 -1.56 17.93 -0.13
CA THR A 129 -2.17 16.73 -0.71
C THR A 129 -2.64 17.00 -2.13
N LEU A 130 -2.27 16.11 -3.06
CA LEU A 130 -2.72 16.21 -4.44
C LEU A 130 -4.12 15.58 -4.55
N ARG A 131 -5.08 16.33 -5.07
CA ARG A 131 -6.44 15.84 -5.35
C ARG A 131 -6.40 14.91 -6.57
N ASN A 132 -7.25 13.88 -6.57
CA ASN A 132 -7.36 12.97 -7.71
C ASN A 132 -8.16 13.65 -8.84
N ARG A 133 -7.59 13.75 -10.05
CA ARG A 133 -8.27 14.34 -11.23
C ARG A 133 -9.52 13.54 -11.62
N ASP A 134 -9.54 12.24 -11.33
CA ASP A 134 -10.67 11.34 -11.65
C ASP A 134 -11.94 11.63 -10.84
N THR A 135 -11.89 12.58 -9.88
CA THR A 135 -13.06 13.00 -9.09
C THR A 135 -13.69 14.31 -9.58
N VAL A 136 -13.13 14.95 -10.61
CA VAL A 136 -13.78 16.09 -11.27
C VAL A 136 -14.86 15.52 -12.19
N VAL A 137 -16.07 15.40 -11.65
CA VAL A 137 -17.27 15.25 -12.49
C VAL A 137 -17.30 16.48 -13.41
N PRO A 138 -17.28 16.33 -14.74
CA PRO A 138 -17.53 17.47 -15.61
C PRO A 138 -18.91 17.98 -15.25
N GLN A 139 -19.00 19.20 -14.71
CA GLN A 139 -20.27 19.90 -14.61
C GLN A 139 -20.79 19.99 -16.04
N ARG A 140 -21.74 19.12 -16.40
CA ARG A 140 -22.54 19.32 -17.60
C ARG A 140 -23.33 20.58 -17.33
N GLY A 141 -22.88 21.68 -17.93
CA GLY A 141 -23.67 22.89 -18.03
C GLY A 141 -24.99 22.52 -18.67
N HIS A 142 -26.05 22.54 -17.89
CA HIS A 142 -27.40 22.65 -18.42
C HIS A 142 -27.57 24.11 -18.80
N SER A 143 -27.28 24.39 -20.07
CA SER A 143 -27.80 25.55 -20.79
C SER A 143 -29.23 25.28 -21.23
#